data_AF-A0A354GPW2-F1
#
_entry.id   AF-A0A354GPW2-F1
#
_cell.length_a   1.000
_cell.length_b   1.000
_cell.length_c   1.000
_cell.angle_alpha   90.00
_cell.angle_beta   90.00
_cell.angle_gamma   90.00
#
_symmetry.space_group_name_H-M   'P 1'
#
loop_
_entity.id
_entity.type
_entity.pdbx_description
1 polymer ?
#
loop_
_entity_poly.entity_id
_entity_poly.type
_entity_poly.pdbx_seq_one_letter_code
_entity_poly.pdbx_strand_id
1 'polypeptide(L)' 'MGTIALAYIRRGSQEPGTAVEVEVAGTRRPAVVSALPFADISRPSS' A
#
# COMPACT_ATOMS: atom_id res chain seq x y z
N MET A 1 -7.48 1.95 11.54
CA MET A 1 -6.80 1.52 10.30
C MET A 1 -6.43 2.77 9.52
N GLY A 2 -5.21 2.83 8.98
CA GLY A 2 -4.75 3.98 8.20
C GLY A 2 -5.36 4.03 6.79
N THR A 3 -5.08 5.10 6.05
CA THR A 3 -5.46 5.25 4.64
C THR A 3 -4.72 4.22 3.77
N ILE A 4 -5.45 3.59 2.84
CA ILE A 4 -4.91 2.62 1.89
C ILE A 4 -5.10 3.17 0.47
N ALA A 5 -4.13 2.93 -0.40
CA ALA A 5 -4.20 3.28 -1.81
C ALA A 5 -3.64 2.14 -2.67
N LEU A 6 -4.15 2.02 -3.90
CA LEU A 6 -3.57 1.16 -4.94
C LEU A 6 -2.71 2.01 -5.87
N ALA A 7 -1.55 1.49 -6.26
CA ALA A 7 -0.60 2.19 -7.12
C ALA A 7 0.11 1.23 -8.07
N TYR A 8 0.47 1.73 -9.25
CA TYR A 8 1.47 1.09 -10.11
C TYR A 8 2.86 1.50 -9.63
N ILE A 9 3.74 0.53 -9.46
CA ILE A 9 5.11 0.74 -9.00
C ILE A 9 6.09 0.10 -9.97
N ARG A 10 7.29 0.67 -10.07
CA ARG A 10 8.40 0.08 -10.81
C ARG A 10 8.82 -1.24 -10.15
N ARG A 11 9.07 -2.27 -10.97
CA ARG A 11 9.41 -3.62 -10.51
C ARG A 11 10.54 -3.69 -9.47
N GLY A 12 11.52 -2.79 -9.54
CA GLY A 12 12.63 -2.73 -8.57
C GLY A 12 12.29 -2.10 -7.21
N SER A 13 11.05 -1.65 -7.00
CA SER A 13 10.59 -0.96 -5.78
C SER A 13 9.27 -1.52 -5.24
N GLN A 14 8.84 -2.69 -5.72
CA GLN A 14 7.53 -3.27 -5.40
C GLN A 14 7.55 -4.23 -4.21
N GLU A 15 8.73 -4.48 -3.63
CA GLU A 15 8.84 -5.41 -2.51
C GLU A 15 8.10 -4.86 -1.29
N PRO A 16 7.29 -5.69 -0.59
CA PRO A 16 6.64 -5.27 0.65
C PRO A 16 7.66 -4.71 1.66
N GLY A 17 7.29 -3.61 2.33
CA GLY A 17 8.18 -2.87 3.23
C GLY A 17 9.00 -1.77 2.53
N THR A 18 9.02 -1.71 1.19
CA THR A 18 9.71 -0.64 0.47
C THR A 18 9.08 0.71 0.80
N ALA A 19 9.89 1.65 1.28
CA ALA A 19 9.47 3.03 1.52
C ALA A 19 9.34 3.80 0.20
N VAL A 20 8.25 4.54 0.05
CA VAL A 20 7.97 5.40 -1.11
C VAL A 20 7.40 6.73 -0.64
N GLU A 21 7.52 7.75 -1.49
CA GLU A 21 6.85 9.03 -1.29
C GLU A 21 5.66 9.14 -2.26
N VAL A 22 4.50 9.54 -1.74
CA VAL A 22 3.28 9.75 -2.52
C VAL A 22 2.90 11.22 -2.44
N GLU A 23 2.61 11.82 -3.58
CA GLU A 23 2.11 13.18 -3.62
C GLU A 23 0.58 13.20 -3.45
N VAL A 24 0.10 13.96 -2.46
CA VAL A 24 -1.33 14.17 -2.20
C VAL A 24 -1.56 15.67 -2.07
N ALA A 25 -2.34 16.24 -2.99
CA ALA A 25 -2.63 17.68 -3.04
C ALA A 25 -1.36 18.56 -2.97
N GLY A 26 -0.34 18.21 -3.76
CA GLY A 26 0.94 18.94 -3.81
C GLY A 26 1.86 18.73 -2.61
N THR A 27 1.48 17.90 -1.64
CA THR A 27 2.32 17.55 -0.48
C THR A 27 2.83 16.12 -0.60
N ARG A 28 4.15 15.93 -0.49
CA ARG A 28 4.74 14.58 -0.42
C ARG A 28 4.53 13.97 0.95
N ARG A 29 4.12 12.71 0.98
CA ARG A 29 3.85 11.95 2.18
C ARG A 29 4.56 10.60 2.11
N PRO A 30 5.19 10.15 3.21
CA PRO A 30 5.79 8.83 3.26
C PRO A 30 4.71 7.75 3.26
N ALA A 31 5.00 6.66 2.56
CA ALA A 31 4.20 5.44 2.53
C ALA A 31 5.08 4.20 2.45
N VAL A 32 4.49 3.04 2.71
CA VAL A 32 5.15 1.74 2.63
C VAL A 32 4.36 0.84 1.69
N VAL A 33 5.07 0.17 0.79
CA VAL A 33 4.49 -0.89 -0.04
C VAL A 33 4.02 -2.02 0.87
N SER A 34 2.74 -2.38 0.77
CA SER A 34 2.14 -3.44 1.56
C SER A 34 1.75 -4.60 0.66
N ALA A 35 1.93 -5.83 1.15
CA ALA A 35 1.43 -7.02 0.47
C ALA A 35 -0.11 -7.05 0.47
N LEU A 36 -0.68 -7.68 -0.56
CA LEU A 36 -2.10 -7.98 -0.62
C LEU A 36 -2.34 -9.43 -0.13
N PRO A 37 -3.50 -9.70 0.49
CA PRO A 37 -4.55 -8.74 0.86
C PRO A 37 -4.13 -7.88 2.07
N PHE A 38 -4.52 -6.60 2.07
CA PHE A 38 -4.17 -5.66 3.15
C PHE A 38 -5.07 -5.77 4.39
N ALA A 39 -6.19 -6.46 4.27
CA ALA A 39 -7.09 -6.78 5.37
C ALA A 39 -7.30 -8.29 5.39
N ASP A 40 -7.47 -8.85 6.59
CA ASP A 40 -7.82 -10.25 6.78
C ASP A 40 -9.22 -10.49 6.21
N ILE A 41 -9.30 -11.02 5.00
CA ILE A 41 -10.55 -11.43 4.37
C ILE A 41 -10.86 -12.85 4.84
N SER A 42 -11.04 -13.01 6.14
CA SER A 42 -11.57 -14.25 6.70
C SER A 42 -13.02 -14.37 6.20
N ARG A 43 -13.22 -15.17 5.15
CA ARG A 43 -14.55 -15.49 4.62
C ARG A 43 -15.38 -16.04 5.79
N PRO A 44 -16.55 -15.47 6.13
CA PRO A 44 -17.39 -16.08 7.14
C PRO A 44 -17.79 -17.47 6.64
N SER A 45 -17.36 -18.50 7.37
CA SER A 45 -17.78 -19.88 7.16
C SER A 45 -19.30 -19.92 7.23
N SER A 46 -19.95 -20.21 6.10
CA SER A 46 -21.39 -20.51 6.05
C SER A 46 -21.65 -21.94 6.53
#